data_AF-A0A399HV04-F1
#
_entry.id   AF-A0A399HV04-F1
#
_cell.length_a   1.000
_cell.length_b   1.000
_cell.length_c   1.000
_cell.angle_alpha   90.00
_cell.angle_beta   90.00
_cell.angle_gamma   90.00
#
_symmetry.space_group_name_H-M   'P 1'
#
loop_
_entity.id
_entity.type
_entity.pdbx_description
1 polymer ?
#
loop_
_entity_poly.entity_id
_entity_poly.type
_entity_poly.pdbx_seq_one_letter_code
_entity_poly.pdbx_strand_id
1 'polypeptide(L)'
;MVAMPIEPFVASPPLRFRGIPDSLASSHVEASECCLIHADNPLSLTQGVFLNSNVRVGYNGSSYDALHSPDATLSPFQIFQSVWWSRITRLITTPLFKERIVRTRLGKWIAETNSWERGDLCLVNEMQVLVETGWKHV
;
A
#
# COMPACT_ATOMS: atom_id res chain seq x y z
N MET A 1 23.60 -7.32 -4.02
CA MET A 1 23.25 -6.07 -3.30
C MET A 1 22.42 -5.24 -4.27
N VAL A 2 21.21 -4.82 -3.88
CA VAL A 2 20.38 -3.90 -4.68
C VAL A 2 20.62 -2.51 -4.12
N ALA A 3 21.07 -1.57 -4.96
CA ALA A 3 21.22 -0.17 -4.60
C ALA A 3 20.06 0.60 -5.23
N MET A 4 19.26 1.29 -4.41
CA MET A 4 18.17 2.12 -4.90
C MET A 4 18.69 3.55 -5.17
N PRO A 5 18.27 4.18 -6.28
CA PRO A 5 18.64 5.57 -6.57
C PRO A 5 18.16 6.51 -5.44
N ILE A 6 19.06 7.31 -4.89
CA ILE A 6 18.76 8.24 -3.78
C ILE A 6 18.28 9.61 -4.27
N GLU A 7 18.45 9.90 -5.56
CA GLU A 7 18.17 11.19 -6.20
C GLU A 7 16.78 11.74 -5.83
N PRO A 8 15.68 10.96 -5.80
CA PRO A 8 14.38 11.49 -5.41
C PRO A 8 14.34 12.04 -3.98
N PHE A 9 15.09 11.44 -3.05
CA PHE A 9 15.10 11.83 -1.63
C PHE A 9 15.97 13.07 -1.34
N VAL A 10 16.94 13.37 -2.21
CA VAL A 10 17.83 14.54 -2.09
C VAL A 10 17.53 15.64 -3.11
N ALA A 11 16.47 15.48 -3.91
CA ALA A 11 16.02 16.46 -4.89
C ALA A 11 15.47 17.75 -4.23
N SER A 12 15.13 18.74 -5.06
CA SER A 12 14.45 19.98 -4.64
C SER A 12 13.18 20.19 -5.49
N PRO A 13 11.98 19.97 -4.94
CA PRO A 13 11.70 19.49 -3.58
C PRO A 13 12.05 18.00 -3.39
N PRO A 14 12.47 17.57 -2.19
CA PRO A 14 12.78 16.17 -1.92
C PRO A 14 11.51 15.34 -1.77
N LEU A 15 11.57 14.07 -2.16
CA LEU A 15 10.56 13.08 -1.85
C LEU A 15 10.42 12.93 -0.33
N ARG A 16 9.19 13.03 0.19
CA ARG A 16 8.89 12.96 1.61
C ARG A 16 7.71 12.04 1.87
N PHE A 17 7.71 11.42 3.05
CA PHE A 17 6.52 10.77 3.57
C PHE A 17 5.46 11.84 3.85
N ARG A 18 4.21 11.50 3.55
CA ARG A 18 3.04 12.33 3.78
C ARG A 18 1.81 11.47 4.05
N GLY A 19 0.81 12.07 4.67
CA GLY A 19 -0.55 11.55 4.67
C GLY A 19 -1.36 12.05 3.47
N ILE A 20 -2.61 11.61 3.42
CA ILE A 20 -3.64 12.20 2.56
C ILE A 20 -4.10 13.55 3.14
N PRO A 21 -4.69 14.44 2.34
CA PRO A 21 -5.26 15.68 2.85
C PRO A 21 -6.33 15.43 3.93
N ASP A 22 -6.37 16.26 4.98
CA ASP A 22 -7.35 16.14 6.06
C ASP A 22 -8.80 16.20 5.54
N SER A 23 -9.05 17.00 4.51
CA SER A 23 -10.37 17.07 3.86
C SER A 23 -10.75 15.76 3.18
N LEU A 24 -9.79 15.00 2.63
CA LEU A 24 -10.01 13.67 2.09
C LEU A 24 -10.19 12.65 3.22
N ALA A 25 -9.35 12.70 4.25
CA ALA A 25 -9.44 11.82 5.42
C ALA A 25 -10.81 11.94 6.12
N SER A 26 -11.39 13.14 6.16
CA SER A 26 -12.74 13.38 6.70
C SER A 26 -13.86 12.58 6.02
N SER A 27 -13.61 12.06 4.81
CA SER A 27 -14.52 11.16 4.10
C SER A 27 -14.37 9.68 4.49
N HIS A 28 -13.68 9.38 5.61
CA HIS A 28 -13.46 8.04 6.14
C HIS A 28 -12.62 7.17 5.19
N VAL A 29 -11.48 7.70 4.77
CA VAL A 29 -10.47 6.98 4.01
C VAL A 29 -9.11 7.23 4.65
N GLU A 30 -8.26 6.22 4.62
CA GLU A 30 -6.89 6.26 5.12
C GLU A 30 -5.96 5.76 4.01
N ALA A 31 -4.70 6.20 4.01
CA ALA A 31 -3.67 5.60 3.18
C ALA A 31 -2.37 5.47 3.97
N SER A 32 -1.69 4.34 3.77
CA SER A 32 -0.40 4.10 4.40
C SER A 32 0.68 4.99 3.80
N GLU A 33 1.43 5.69 4.64
CA GLU A 33 2.58 6.50 4.22
C GLU A 33 3.64 5.67 3.47
N CYS A 34 3.79 4.39 3.83
CA CYS A 34 4.74 3.49 3.17
C CYS A 34 4.26 3.06 1.78
N CYS A 35 2.99 3.24 1.46
CA CYS A 35 2.46 3.10 0.11
C CYS A 35 2.55 4.43 -0.66
N LEU A 36 2.14 5.54 -0.04
CA LEU A 36 2.11 6.86 -0.66
C LEU A 36 3.49 7.32 -1.17
N ILE A 37 4.56 7.00 -0.43
CA ILE A 37 5.92 7.32 -0.86
C ILE A 37 6.28 6.70 -2.22
N HIS A 38 5.72 5.53 -2.54
CA HIS A 38 5.91 4.88 -3.84
C HIS A 38 5.02 5.47 -4.93
N ALA A 39 3.81 5.91 -4.58
CA ALA A 39 2.94 6.63 -5.53
C ALA A 39 3.52 8.01 -5.91
N ASP A 40 4.20 8.67 -4.97
CA ASP A 40 4.81 9.98 -5.19
C ASP A 40 6.19 9.93 -5.84
N ASN A 41 6.88 8.77 -5.77
CA ASN A 41 8.20 8.62 -6.34
C ASN A 41 8.14 8.66 -7.89
N PRO A 42 8.77 9.65 -8.56
CA PRO A 42 8.74 9.76 -10.01
C PRO A 42 9.41 8.57 -10.72
N LEU A 43 10.35 7.89 -10.07
CA LEU A 43 11.02 6.72 -10.62
C LEU A 43 10.13 5.48 -10.61
N SER A 44 9.06 5.43 -9.82
CA SER A 44 8.19 4.25 -9.75
C SER A 44 7.44 3.98 -11.06
N LEU A 45 7.21 5.00 -11.89
CA LEU A 45 6.59 4.84 -13.21
C LEU A 45 7.53 4.20 -14.24
N THR A 46 8.84 4.47 -14.15
CA THR A 46 9.82 4.04 -15.15
C THR A 46 10.64 2.83 -14.71
N GLN A 47 10.91 2.72 -13.40
CA GLN A 47 11.71 1.64 -12.82
C GLN A 47 10.86 0.62 -12.07
N GLY A 48 9.60 0.94 -11.76
CA GLY A 48 8.72 0.10 -10.96
C GLY A 48 8.97 0.22 -9.45
N VAL A 49 8.31 -0.64 -8.69
CA VAL A 49 8.45 -0.77 -7.22
C VAL A 49 9.08 -2.11 -6.92
N PHE A 50 10.23 -2.10 -6.24
CA PHE A 50 10.97 -3.33 -5.90
C PHE A 50 10.76 -3.69 -4.44
N LEU A 51 10.42 -4.95 -4.20
CA LEU A 51 10.31 -5.52 -2.86
C LEU A 51 11.51 -6.43 -2.61
N ASN A 52 12.17 -6.25 -1.46
CA ASN A 52 13.23 -7.14 -1.03
C ASN A 52 12.62 -8.38 -0.34
N SER A 53 12.55 -9.50 -1.04
CA SER A 53 11.98 -10.75 -0.52
C SER A 53 12.74 -11.37 0.66
N ASN A 54 13.96 -10.89 0.94
CA ASN A 54 14.70 -11.30 2.14
C ASN A 54 14.21 -10.58 3.40
N VAL A 55 13.51 -9.45 3.26
CA VAL A 55 12.89 -8.76 4.40
C VAL A 55 11.54 -9.43 4.68
N ARG A 56 11.48 -10.19 5.78
CA ARG A 56 10.28 -10.89 6.25
C ARG A 56 9.86 -10.32 7.60
N VAL A 57 8.66 -9.77 7.67
CA VAL A 57 8.13 -9.13 8.89
C VAL A 57 6.96 -9.96 9.42
N GLY A 58 7.00 -10.30 10.71
CA GLY A 58 5.90 -10.96 11.41
C GLY A 58 5.28 -10.00 12.43
N TYR A 59 3.94 -9.92 12.46
CA TYR A 59 3.22 -9.05 13.40
C TYR A 59 3.23 -9.55 14.86
N ASN A 60 3.57 -10.83 15.06
CA ASN A 60 3.73 -11.44 16.38
C ASN A 60 4.82 -12.52 16.32
N GLY A 61 5.23 -13.02 17.50
CA GLY A 61 6.33 -13.99 17.61
C GLY A 61 6.09 -15.26 16.78
N SER A 62 4.89 -15.86 16.86
CA SER A 62 4.59 -17.07 16.10
C SER A 62 4.63 -16.86 14.58
N SER A 63 4.17 -15.70 14.08
CA SER A 63 4.26 -15.36 12.65
C SER A 63 5.71 -15.11 12.23
N TYR A 64 6.50 -14.50 13.10
CA TYR A 64 7.92 -14.29 12.86
C TYR A 64 8.64 -15.64 12.73
N ASP A 65 8.42 -16.56 13.67
CA ASP A 65 9.02 -17.88 13.68
C ASP A 65 8.60 -18.70 12.46
N ALA A 66 7.32 -18.66 12.08
CA ALA A 66 6.82 -19.34 10.90
C ALA A 66 7.52 -18.85 9.62
N LEU A 67 7.70 -17.53 9.46
CA LEU A 67 8.32 -16.93 8.27
C LEU A 67 9.85 -17.17 8.19
N HIS A 68 10.50 -17.42 9.33
CA HIS A 68 11.94 -17.68 9.43
C HIS A 68 12.28 -19.16 9.59
N SER A 69 11.27 -20.05 9.60
CA SER A 69 11.48 -21.49 9.68
C SER A 69 12.22 -22.02 8.44
N PRO A 70 13.01 -23.09 8.55
CA PRO A 70 13.65 -23.75 7.41
C PRO A 70 12.65 -24.23 6.35
N ASP A 71 11.43 -24.54 6.78
CA ASP A 71 10.34 -25.01 5.92
C ASP A 71 9.67 -23.86 5.13
N ALA A 72 9.94 -22.59 5.49
CA ALA A 72 9.42 -21.40 4.81
C ALA A 72 10.20 -21.03 3.53
N THR A 73 10.77 -22.01 2.86
CA THR A 73 11.39 -21.87 1.53
C THR A 73 10.43 -22.37 0.47
N LEU A 74 10.12 -21.53 -0.52
CA LEU A 74 9.27 -21.91 -1.64
C LEU A 74 10.10 -22.69 -2.67
N SER A 75 9.60 -23.87 -3.07
CA SER A 75 10.16 -24.61 -4.20
C SER A 75 9.87 -23.88 -5.53
N PRO A 76 10.68 -24.07 -6.58
CA PRO A 76 10.44 -23.45 -7.89
C PRO A 76 9.04 -23.73 -8.46
N PHE A 77 8.52 -24.93 -8.22
CA PHE A 77 7.17 -25.31 -8.64
C PHE A 77 6.09 -24.55 -7.87
N GLN A 78 6.24 -24.39 -6.55
CA GLN A 78 5.33 -23.57 -5.74
C GLN A 78 5.36 -22.10 -6.17
N ILE A 79 6.53 -21.57 -6.53
CA ILE A 79 6.65 -20.21 -7.08
C ILE A 79 5.87 -20.09 -8.37
N PHE A 80 6.07 -21.03 -9.31
CA PHE A 80 5.35 -21.06 -10.58
C PHE A 80 3.82 -21.11 -10.37
N GLN A 81 3.35 -22.03 -9.53
CA GLN A 81 1.94 -22.14 -9.17
C GLN A 81 1.40 -20.85 -8.55
N SER A 82 2.14 -20.23 -7.63
CA SER A 82 1.73 -18.99 -6.96
C SER A 82 1.63 -17.82 -7.93
N VAL A 83 2.56 -17.71 -8.89
CA VAL A 83 2.52 -16.68 -9.93
C VAL A 83 1.29 -16.85 -10.81
N TRP A 84 1.00 -18.06 -11.27
CA TRP A 84 -0.19 -18.32 -12.09
C TRP A 84 -1.49 -18.17 -11.30
N TRP A 85 -1.52 -18.62 -10.06
CA TRP A 85 -2.66 -18.44 -9.18
C TRP A 85 -2.96 -16.96 -8.99
N SER A 86 -1.96 -16.13 -8.66
CA SER A 86 -2.13 -14.68 -8.53
C SER A 86 -2.69 -14.04 -9.81
N ARG A 87 -2.25 -14.49 -11.00
CA ARG A 87 -2.81 -14.03 -12.28
C ARG A 87 -4.28 -14.41 -12.43
N ILE A 88 -4.63 -15.67 -12.16
CA ILE A 88 -6.01 -16.14 -12.21
C ILE A 88 -6.87 -15.37 -11.20
N THR A 89 -6.42 -15.22 -9.95
CA THR A 89 -7.11 -14.47 -8.91
C THR A 89 -7.38 -13.04 -9.36
N ARG A 90 -6.41 -12.34 -9.97
CA ARG A 90 -6.63 -11.00 -10.52
C ARG A 90 -7.67 -10.94 -11.64
N LEU A 91 -7.85 -12.00 -12.41
CA LEU A 91 -8.85 -12.07 -13.48
C LEU A 91 -10.25 -12.39 -12.93
N ILE A 92 -10.34 -13.29 -11.94
CA ILE A 92 -11.63 -13.78 -11.43
C ILE A 92 -12.15 -12.99 -10.23
N THR A 93 -11.26 -12.32 -9.49
CA THR A 93 -11.66 -11.45 -8.37
C THR A 93 -11.82 -10.02 -8.87
N THR A 94 -12.99 -9.44 -8.60
CA THR A 94 -13.23 -8.02 -8.86
C THR A 94 -13.03 -7.26 -7.56
N PRO A 95 -11.95 -6.47 -7.41
CA PRO A 95 -11.80 -5.61 -6.25
C PRO A 95 -12.84 -4.48 -6.25
N LEU A 96 -13.60 -4.33 -7.36
CA LEU A 96 -14.63 -3.32 -7.57
C LEU A 96 -15.57 -3.16 -6.38
N PHE A 97 -16.03 -4.23 -5.73
CA PHE A 97 -16.96 -4.07 -4.60
C PHE A 97 -16.31 -3.45 -3.37
N LYS A 98 -15.06 -3.85 -3.04
CA LYS A 98 -14.32 -3.30 -1.90
C LYS A 98 -13.83 -1.88 -2.18
N GLU A 99 -13.37 -1.63 -3.40
CA GLU A 99 -12.83 -0.33 -3.81
C GLU A 99 -13.91 0.68 -4.19
N ARG A 100 -15.15 0.26 -4.51
CA ARG A 100 -16.21 1.18 -4.94
C ARG A 100 -16.50 2.27 -3.93
N ILE A 101 -16.57 1.93 -2.64
CA ILE A 101 -16.82 2.91 -1.57
C ILE A 101 -15.71 3.96 -1.55
N VAL A 102 -14.46 3.52 -1.57
CA VAL A 102 -13.27 4.40 -1.59
C VAL A 102 -13.28 5.29 -2.84
N ARG A 103 -13.49 4.71 -4.02
CA ARG A 103 -13.53 5.43 -5.30
C ARG A 103 -14.67 6.45 -5.35
N THR A 104 -15.86 6.12 -4.82
CA THR A 104 -16.98 7.05 -4.74
C THR A 104 -16.67 8.23 -3.83
N ARG A 105 -16.05 7.99 -2.66
CA ARG A 105 -15.65 9.05 -1.73
C ARG A 105 -14.56 9.95 -2.32
N LEU A 106 -13.53 9.35 -2.91
CA LEU A 106 -12.48 10.07 -3.62
C LEU A 106 -13.07 10.92 -4.75
N GLY A 107 -13.95 10.35 -5.58
CA GLY A 107 -14.61 11.07 -6.67
C GLY A 107 -15.44 12.26 -6.20
N LYS A 108 -16.18 12.10 -5.09
CA LYS A 108 -16.93 13.19 -4.45
C LYS A 108 -15.99 14.30 -3.95
N TRP A 109 -14.92 13.93 -3.27
CA TRP A 109 -13.93 14.88 -2.76
C TRP A 109 -13.22 15.66 -3.89
N ILE A 110 -12.87 14.99 -4.99
CA ILE A 110 -12.29 15.61 -6.19
C ILE A 110 -13.27 16.65 -6.76
N ALA A 111 -14.55 16.31 -6.87
CA ALA A 111 -15.57 17.21 -7.39
C ALA A 111 -15.80 18.46 -6.50
N GLU A 112 -15.68 18.32 -5.18
CA GLU A 112 -15.89 19.42 -4.23
C GLU A 112 -14.67 20.32 -4.08
N THR A 113 -13.45 19.75 -4.09
CA THR A 113 -12.20 20.47 -3.77
C THR A 113 -11.40 20.86 -5.02
N ASN A 114 -11.80 20.36 -6.20
CA ASN A 114 -11.04 20.46 -7.45
C ASN A 114 -9.55 20.06 -7.29
N SER A 115 -9.30 19.08 -6.42
CA SER A 115 -7.98 18.58 -6.04
C SER A 115 -7.85 17.10 -6.43
N TRP A 116 -6.62 16.61 -6.57
CA TRP A 116 -6.34 15.23 -6.98
C TRP A 116 -5.39 14.54 -6.01
N GLU A 117 -5.67 13.27 -5.69
CA GLU A 117 -4.78 12.41 -4.88
C GLU A 117 -4.07 11.40 -5.78
N ARG A 118 -2.74 11.43 -5.83
CA ARG A 118 -1.93 10.54 -6.68
C ARG A 118 -1.89 9.11 -6.14
N GLY A 119 -2.03 8.93 -4.83
CA GLY A 119 -1.99 7.64 -4.15
C GLY A 119 -3.35 6.97 -4.02
N ASP A 120 -4.22 7.04 -5.04
CA ASP A 120 -5.56 6.44 -5.00
C ASP A 120 -5.53 4.93 -4.74
N LEU A 121 -4.52 4.23 -5.28
CA LEU A 121 -4.26 2.81 -5.03
C LEU A 121 -3.90 2.47 -3.57
N CYS A 122 -3.47 3.46 -2.79
CA CYS A 122 -3.10 3.30 -1.39
C CYS A 122 -4.28 3.50 -0.44
N LEU A 123 -5.41 4.01 -0.94
CA LEU A 123 -6.57 4.34 -0.13
C LEU A 123 -7.32 3.08 0.31
N VAL A 124 -7.63 3.02 1.60
CA VAL A 124 -8.45 1.98 2.23
C VAL A 124 -9.66 2.61 2.92
N ASN A 125 -10.74 1.83 3.00
CA ASN A 125 -11.95 2.22 3.74
C ASN A 125 -11.76 1.91 5.23
N GLU A 126 -10.84 2.64 5.86
CA GLU A 126 -10.57 2.58 7.29
C GLU A 126 -10.38 3.99 7.82
N MET A 127 -10.55 4.16 9.12
CA MET A 127 -10.19 5.37 9.84
C MET A 127 -9.77 5.02 11.27
N GLN A 128 -8.69 5.64 11.73
CA GLN A 128 -8.31 5.59 13.15
C GLN A 128 -9.07 6.65 13.94
N VAL A 129 -9.82 6.21 14.95
CA VAL A 129 -10.52 7.09 15.88
C VAL A 129 -10.06 6.84 17.32
N LEU A 130 -9.96 7.91 18.10
CA LEU A 130 -9.68 7.80 19.52
C LEU A 130 -11.01 7.58 20.27
N VAL A 131 -11.15 6.41 20.89
CA VAL A 131 -12.26 6.08 21.80
C VAL A 131 -11.75 6.04 23.24
N GLU A 132 -12.66 5.91 24.22
CA GLU A 132 -12.30 5.87 25.65
C GLU A 132 -11.27 4.78 25.99
N THR A 133 -11.24 3.68 25.23
CA THR A 133 -10.30 2.57 25.41
C THR A 133 -9.01 2.69 24.59
N GLY A 134 -8.78 3.82 23.91
CA GLY A 134 -7.60 4.08 23.07
C GLY A 134 -7.91 4.17 21.57
N TRP A 135 -6.90 3.94 20.73
CA TRP A 135 -7.05 3.97 19.28
C TRP A 135 -7.83 2.76 18.77
N LYS A 136 -8.78 3.01 17.87
CA LYS A 136 -9.59 1.98 17.23
C LYS A 136 -9.70 2.23 15.74
N HIS A 137 -9.52 1.17 14.95
CA HIS A 137 -9.86 1.16 13.53
C HIS A 137 -11.37 0.94 13.36
N VAL A 138 -11.99 1.71 12.48
CA VAL A 138 -13.40 1.62 12.09
C VAL A 138 -13.55 1.66 10.58
#